data_AF-A0A960E5J1-F1
#
_entry.id   AF-A0A960E5J1-F1
#
_cell.length_a   1.000
_cell.length_b   1.000
_cell.length_c   1.000
_cell.angle_alpha   90.00
_cell.angle_beta   90.00
_cell.angle_gamma   90.00
#
_symmetry.space_group_name_H-M   'P 1'
#
loop_
_entity.id
_entity.type
_entity.pdbx_description
1 polymer ?
#
loop_
_entity_poly.entity_id
_entity_poly.type
_entity_poly.pdbx_seq_one_letter_code
_entity_poly.pdbx_strand_id
1 'polypeptide(L)'
;MLGGDIHFSYGVAIEARDDVEFLGRVHQAVSSPIRNILSPAERRAMHFAQSDAGRRVGGVLQRLARRGGTRLRWNVDVTPIFDNTMAHLDYDDGRVRLVMERATLDA
;
A
#
# COMPACT_ATOMS: atom_id res chain seq x y z
N MET A 1 1.04 8.25 -6.71
CA MET A 1 2.02 7.15 -6.73
C MET A 1 2.42 6.87 -5.29
N LEU A 2 2.21 5.64 -4.82
CA LEU A 2 2.86 5.12 -3.61
C LEU A 2 4.28 4.63 -3.98
N GLY A 3 5.05 5.47 -4.67
CA GLY A 3 6.26 5.02 -5.38
C GLY A 3 7.33 6.10 -5.42
N GLY A 4 7.66 6.64 -4.25
CA GLY A 4 8.78 7.56 -4.08
C GLY A 4 9.21 7.55 -2.63
N ASP A 5 10.42 7.06 -2.38
CA ASP A 5 11.10 7.06 -1.09
C ASP A 5 10.34 6.41 0.08
N ILE A 6 9.61 5.33 -0.24
CA ILE A 6 8.83 4.57 0.73
C ILE A 6 9.72 3.53 1.40
N HIS A 7 10.14 3.86 2.61
CA HIS A 7 10.97 3.01 3.47
C HIS A 7 10.10 2.13 4.40
N PHE A 8 9.02 1.56 3.88
CA PHE A 8 8.17 0.60 4.61
C PHE A 8 7.60 -0.42 3.64
N SER A 9 7.27 -1.61 4.15
CA SER A 9 6.79 -2.72 3.33
C SER A 9 5.26 -2.78 3.35
N TYR A 10 4.65 -3.12 2.22
CA TYR A 10 3.19 -3.23 2.10
C TYR A 10 2.79 -4.06 0.88
N GLY A 11 1.53 -4.49 0.88
CA GLY A 11 0.87 -5.14 -0.25
C GLY A 11 -0.46 -4.44 -0.51
N VAL A 12 -0.72 -4.08 -1.76
CA VAL A 12 -1.95 -3.39 -2.17
C VAL A 12 -2.51 -4.02 -3.44
N ALA A 13 -3.81 -4.28 -3.45
CA ALA A 13 -4.54 -4.56 -4.68
C ALA A 13 -4.72 -3.25 -5.44
N ILE A 14 -4.39 -3.26 -6.72
CA ILE A 14 -4.70 -2.17 -7.63
C ILE A 14 -6.00 -2.54 -8.31
N GLU A 15 -6.96 -1.65 -8.21
CA GLU A 15 -8.25 -1.77 -8.87
C GLU A 15 -8.42 -0.62 -9.86
N ALA A 16 -9.05 -0.92 -10.99
CA ALA A 16 -9.43 0.10 -11.94
C ALA A 16 -10.58 0.94 -11.36
N ARG A 17 -10.60 2.24 -11.70
CA ARG A 17 -11.74 3.12 -11.50
C ARG A 17 -12.30 3.52 -12.86
N ASP A 18 -13.61 3.77 -12.86
CA ASP A 18 -14.36 4.19 -14.03
C ASP A 18 -14.39 3.10 -15.12
N ASP A 19 -14.23 3.47 -16.39
CA ASP A 19 -14.34 2.64 -17.60
C ASP A 19 -13.05 1.90 -17.99
N VAL A 20 -12.08 1.84 -17.10
CA VAL A 20 -10.84 1.06 -17.31
C VAL A 20 -11.08 -0.39 -16.89
N GLU A 21 -10.84 -1.34 -17.78
CA GLU A 21 -10.86 -2.77 -17.46
C GLU A 21 -9.44 -3.32 -17.41
N PHE A 22 -9.13 -4.10 -16.37
CA PHE A 22 -7.87 -4.85 -16.32
C PHE A 22 -8.06 -6.24 -16.91
N LEU A 23 -7.10 -6.69 -17.70
CA LEU A 23 -7.06 -8.06 -18.24
C LEU A 23 -6.77 -9.13 -17.16
N GLY A 24 -6.45 -8.71 -15.93
CA GLY A 24 -6.12 -9.59 -14.81
C GLY A 24 -6.01 -8.84 -13.49
N ARG A 25 -5.79 -9.57 -12.40
CA ARG A 25 -5.56 -8.98 -11.07
C ARG A 25 -4.17 -8.36 -11.01
N VAL A 26 -4.09 -7.12 -10.54
CA VAL A 26 -2.82 -6.41 -10.36
C VAL A 26 -2.63 -6.15 -8.87
N HIS A 27 -1.52 -6.65 -8.32
CA HIS A 27 -1.09 -6.35 -6.96
C HIS A 27 0.27 -5.66 -7.00
N GLN A 28 0.45 -4.65 -6.16
CA GLN A 28 1.75 -4.05 -5.91
C GLN A 28 2.24 -4.51 -4.55
N ALA A 29 3.36 -5.24 -4.56
CA ALA A 29 4.10 -5.61 -3.37
C ALA A 29 5.36 -4.76 -3.26
N VAL A 30 5.59 -4.16 -2.10
CA VAL A 30 6.82 -3.42 -1.80
C VAL A 30 7.44 -4.02 -0.57
N SER A 31 8.67 -4.50 -0.70
CA SER A 31 9.49 -4.96 0.43
C SER A 31 10.69 -4.03 0.53
N SER A 32 10.81 -3.32 1.64
CA SER A 32 11.96 -2.47 1.93
C SER A 32 12.74 -3.05 3.11
N PRO A 33 14.02 -3.41 2.92
CA PRO A 33 14.87 -3.90 4.01
C PRO A 33 15.40 -2.79 4.92
N ILE A 34 15.06 -1.52 4.65
CA ILE A 34 15.56 -0.35 5.39
C ILE A 34 14.51 0.12 6.38
N ARG A 35 14.81 -0.02 7.67
CA ARG A 35 14.02 0.53 8.78
C ARG A 35 13.89 2.04 8.67
N ASN A 36 12.72 2.54 8.29
CA ASN A 36 12.42 3.96 8.50
C ASN A 36 12.04 4.19 9.96
N ILE A 37 12.77 5.08 10.63
CA ILE A 37 12.37 5.58 11.94
C ILE A 37 11.32 6.67 11.70
N LEU A 38 10.13 6.25 11.25
CA LEU A 38 8.96 7.13 11.24
C LEU A 38 8.56 7.42 12.67
N SER A 39 8.42 8.70 12.99
CA SER A 39 7.86 9.15 14.25
C SER A 39 6.44 8.60 14.43
N PRO A 40 5.95 8.49 15.68
CA PRO A 40 4.57 8.04 15.92
C PRO A 40 3.52 8.89 15.21
N ALA A 41 3.79 10.18 14.98
CA ALA A 41 2.88 11.08 14.27
C ALA A 41 2.78 10.71 12.78
N GLU A 42 3.90 10.45 12.12
CA GLU A 42 3.92 10.06 10.70
C GLU A 42 3.28 8.69 10.47
N ARG A 43 3.53 7.72 11.37
CA ARG A 43 2.85 6.42 11.35
C ARG A 43 1.33 6.58 11.42
N ARG A 44 0.83 7.42 12.33
CA ARG A 44 -0.60 7.74 12.43
C ARG A 44 -1.13 8.43 11.18
N ALA A 45 -0.38 9.39 10.62
CA ALA A 45 -0.77 10.07 9.39
C ALA A 45 -0.92 9.09 8.22
N MET A 46 -0.01 8.11 8.09
CA MET A 46 -0.12 7.06 7.09
C MET A 46 -1.33 6.14 7.31
N HIS A 47 -1.55 5.67 8.55
CA HIS A 47 -2.73 4.87 8.86
C HIS A 47 -4.02 5.64 8.57
N PHE A 48 -4.07 6.93 8.93
CA PHE A 48 -5.20 7.79 8.60
C PHE A 48 -5.40 7.93 7.09
N ALA A 49 -4.34 8.20 6.33
CA ALA A 49 -4.41 8.33 4.87
C ALA A 49 -4.95 7.07 4.16
N GLN A 50 -4.77 5.90 4.77
CA GLN A 50 -5.24 4.60 4.27
C GLN A 50 -6.65 4.23 4.76
N SER A 51 -7.15 4.89 5.80
CA SER A 51 -8.50 4.67 6.33
C SER A 51 -9.60 5.22 5.40
N ASP A 52 -10.84 4.79 5.61
CA ASP A 52 -12.01 5.35 4.92
C ASP A 52 -12.17 6.85 5.09
N ALA A 53 -11.85 7.36 6.29
CA ALA A 53 -11.89 8.79 6.57
C ALA A 53 -10.85 9.54 5.72
N GLY A 54 -9.61 9.05 5.69
CA GLY A 54 -8.54 9.60 4.84
C GLY A 54 -8.91 9.56 3.35
N ARG A 55 -9.50 8.45 2.88
CA ARG A 55 -10.01 8.32 1.50
C ARG A 55 -11.04 9.40 1.15
N ARG A 56 -11.99 9.67 2.05
CA ARG A 56 -13.01 10.72 1.85
C ARG A 56 -12.38 12.11 1.79
N VAL A 57 -11.48 12.42 2.73
CA VAL A 57 -10.77 13.71 2.75
C VAL A 57 -9.96 13.90 1.46
N GLY A 58 -9.21 12.88 1.03
CA GLY A 58 -8.46 12.90 -0.23
C GLY A 58 -9.35 13.13 -1.45
N GLY A 59 -10.53 12.50 -1.49
CA GLY A 59 -11.51 12.71 -2.56
C GLY A 59 -12.05 14.14 -2.63
N VAL A 60 -12.28 14.79 -1.48
CA VAL A 60 -12.66 16.21 -1.43
C VAL A 60 -11.52 17.09 -1.94
N LEU A 61 -10.29 16.87 -1.46
CA LEU A 61 -9.11 17.62 -1.90
C LEU A 61 -8.86 17.48 -3.42
N GLN A 62 -9.01 16.27 -3.98
CA GLN A 62 -8.89 16.05 -5.42
C GLN A 62 -9.91 16.86 -6.22
N ARG A 63 -11.17 16.89 -5.77
CA ARG A 63 -12.24 17.70 -6.39
C ARG A 63 -11.94 19.19 -6.32
N LEU A 64 -11.49 19.68 -5.17
CA LEU A 64 -11.12 21.09 -4.98
C LEU A 64 -9.95 21.50 -5.87
N ALA A 65 -8.97 20.60 -6.04
CA ALA A 65 -7.82 20.82 -6.92
C ALA A 65 -8.18 20.77 -8.41
N ARG A 66 -9.45 20.49 -8.78
CA ARG A 66 -9.93 20.29 -10.15
C ARG A 66 -9.09 19.30 -10.96
N ARG A 67 -8.41 18.38 -10.28
CA ARG A 67 -7.68 17.30 -10.94
C ARG A 67 -8.71 16.22 -11.29
N GLY A 68 -8.61 15.70 -12.51
CA GLY A 68 -9.37 14.53 -12.92
C GLY A 68 -9.19 13.40 -11.91
N GLY A 69 -10.24 12.59 -11.73
CA GLY A 69 -10.19 11.43 -10.85
C GLY A 69 -9.02 10.53 -11.20
N THR A 70 -8.37 9.95 -10.18
CA THR A 70 -7.34 8.94 -10.43
C THR A 70 -8.05 7.70 -10.99
N ARG A 71 -7.66 7.25 -12.18
CA ARG A 71 -8.21 6.04 -12.84
C ARG A 71 -7.85 4.73 -12.13
N LEU A 72 -7.03 4.81 -11.10
CA LEU A 72 -6.55 3.68 -10.31
C LEU A 72 -6.94 3.89 -8.85
N ARG A 73 -7.31 2.80 -8.18
CA ARG A 73 -7.56 2.73 -6.75
C ARG A 73 -6.55 1.76 -6.14
N TRP A 74 -5.93 2.19 -5.05
CA TRP A 74 -5.12 1.32 -4.20
C TRP A 74 -5.97 0.89 -3.02
N ASN A 75 -6.19 -0.41 -2.89
CA ASN A 75 -6.82 -1.02 -1.74
C ASN A 75 -5.75 -1.76 -0.94
N VAL A 76 -5.59 -1.41 0.32
CA VAL A 76 -4.50 -1.95 1.15
C VAL A 76 -4.86 -3.37 1.56
N ASP A 77 -4.10 -4.34 1.06
CA ASP A 77 -4.25 -5.76 1.41
C ASP A 77 -3.43 -6.07 2.67
N VAL A 78 -2.23 -5.50 2.77
CA VAL A 78 -1.32 -5.64 3.92
C VAL A 78 -1.04 -4.26 4.50
N THR A 79 -1.41 -4.08 5.76
CA THR A 79 -1.13 -2.87 6.53
C THR A 79 0.39 -2.59 6.53
N PRO A 80 0.84 -1.34 6.44
CA PRO A 80 2.26 -0.99 6.41
C PRO A 80 3.07 -1.65 7.53
N ILE A 81 4.17 -2.28 7.14
CA ILE A 81 5.18 -2.86 8.03
C ILE A 81 6.38 -1.90 8.04
N PHE A 82 6.66 -1.33 9.20
CA PHE A 82 7.71 -0.32 9.40
C PHE A 82 9.03 -0.91 9.92
N ASP A 83 9.14 -2.22 9.91
CA ASP A 83 10.31 -2.99 10.36
C ASP A 83 11.07 -3.53 9.15
N ASN A 84 12.29 -4.02 9.38
CA ASN A 84 13.04 -4.75 8.36
C ASN A 84 12.19 -5.95 7.93
N THR A 85 11.86 -5.99 6.64
CA THR A 85 10.96 -7.00 6.09
C THR A 85 11.65 -7.74 4.95
N MET A 86 11.47 -9.05 4.92
CA MET A 86 11.72 -9.88 3.74
C MET A 86 10.38 -10.36 3.20
N ALA A 87 10.22 -10.39 1.89
CA ALA A 87 9.00 -10.85 1.25
C ALA A 87 9.31 -11.86 0.16
N HIS A 88 8.45 -12.86 0.02
CA HIS A 88 8.49 -13.84 -1.06
C HIS A 88 7.08 -14.09 -1.61
N LEU A 89 7.04 -14.61 -2.84
CA LEU A 89 5.83 -15.01 -3.52
C LEU A 89 5.83 -16.53 -3.67
N ASP A 90 4.82 -17.18 -3.11
CA ASP A 90 4.58 -18.61 -3.32
C ASP A 90 3.59 -18.78 -4.47
N TYR A 91 3.92 -19.69 -5.39
CA TYR A 91 3.09 -20.07 -6.52
C TYR A 91 2.65 -21.52 -6.35
N ASP A 92 1.34 -21.76 -6.24
CA ASP A 92 0.76 -23.09 -6.06
C ASP A 92 -0.60 -23.19 -6.76
N ASP A 93 -0.78 -24.18 -7.65
CA ASP A 93 -2.02 -24.48 -8.37
C ASP A 93 -2.85 -23.25 -8.82
N GLY A 94 -2.21 -22.34 -9.56
CA GLY A 94 -2.85 -21.11 -10.07
C GLY A 94 -3.15 -20.04 -9.00
N ARG A 95 -2.69 -20.23 -7.77
CA ARG A 95 -2.72 -19.25 -6.69
C ARG A 95 -1.34 -18.62 -6.53
N VAL A 96 -1.35 -17.33 -6.18
CA VAL A 96 -0.15 -16.60 -5.78
C VAL A 96 -0.38 -16.08 -4.38
N ARG A 97 0.55 -16.37 -3.47
CA ARG A 97 0.51 -15.87 -2.10
C ARG A 97 1.70 -14.95 -1.86
N LEU A 98 1.42 -13.74 -1.41
CA LEU A 98 2.45 -12.85 -0.86
C LEU A 98 2.65 -13.17 0.62
N VAL A 99 3.87 -13.54 0.97
CA VAL A 99 4.31 -13.72 2.36
C VAL A 99 5.29 -12.61 2.69
N MET A 100 5.07 -11.93 3.81
CA MET A 100 5.93 -10.86 4.30
C MET A 100 6.31 -11.16 5.75
N GLU A 101 7.60 -11.27 6.01
CA GLU A 101 8.17 -11.60 7.30
C GLU A 101 8.91 -10.39 7.85
N ARG A 102 8.62 -10.05 9.12
CA ARG A 102 9.27 -8.94 9.82
C ARG A 102 10.33 -9.47 10.77
N ALA A 103 11.46 -8.78 10.84
CA ALA A 103 12.45 -9.06 11.88
C ALA A 103 11.89 -8.64 13.25
N THR A 104 12.00 -9.53 14.23
CA THR A 104 11.77 -9.25 15.65
C THR A 104 13.09 -9.32 16.38
N LEU A 105 13.30 -8.44 17.36
CA LEU A 105 14.40 -8.60 18.30
C LEU A 105 13.97 -9.65 19.33
N ASP A 106 14.83 -10.63 19.59
CA ASP A 106 14.67 -11.51 20.75
C ASP A 106 14.82 -10.67 22.02
N ALA A 107 13.95 -10.93 23.00
CA ALA A 107 13.84 -10.17 24.25
C ALA A 107 14.97 -10.47 25.24
#